data_AF-X1BBD0-F1
#
_entry.id   AF-X1BBD0-F1
#
_cell.length_a   1.000
_cell.length_b   1.000
_cell.length_c   1.000
_cell.angle_alpha   90.00
_cell.angle_beta   90.00
_cell.angle_gamma   90.00
#
_symmetry.space_group_name_H-M   'P 1'
#
loop_
_entity.id
_entity.type
_entity.pdbx_description
1 polymer ?
#
loop_
_entity_poly.entity_id
_entity_poly.type
_entity_poly.pdbx_seq_one_letter_code
_entity_poly.pdbx_strand_id
1 'polypeptide(L)'
;GQEEIANMMKDFRANPPEELGGSAVVKILDYQNQTEYDKINNVTTKLDFPVSNVLQFVTAKDYKISARPSGTEPKIKFYFSVSESVTGEEQVESTLESLKVLVTQIKQQLNLPA
;
A
#
# COMPACT_ATOMS: atom_id res chain seq x y z
N GLY A 1 -12.58 17.37 -2.34
CA GLY A 1 -11.28 17.37 -3.05
C GLY A 1 -10.11 17.19 -2.10
N GLN A 2 -9.38 18.26 -1.78
CA GLN A 2 -8.18 18.19 -0.93
C GLN A 2 -8.49 17.73 0.52
N GLU A 3 -9.59 18.20 1.09
CA GLU A 3 -10.05 17.78 2.42
C GLU A 3 -10.44 16.28 2.46
N GLU A 4 -11.15 15.79 1.45
CA GLU A 4 -11.49 14.36 1.31
C GLU A 4 -10.22 13.49 1.24
N ILE A 5 -9.21 13.93 0.48
CA ILE A 5 -7.91 13.25 0.38
C ILE A 5 -7.19 13.27 1.73
N ALA A 6 -7.22 14.39 2.45
CA ALA A 6 -6.63 14.49 3.78
C ALA A 6 -7.32 13.56 4.79
N ASN A 7 -8.66 13.48 4.74
CA ASN A 7 -9.45 12.54 5.55
C ASN A 7 -9.12 11.10 5.22
N MET A 8 -9.05 10.73 3.93
CA MET A 8 -8.62 9.39 3.50
C MET A 8 -7.24 9.02 4.05
N MET A 9 -6.27 9.94 3.98
CA MET A 9 -4.92 9.70 4.52
C MET A 9 -4.88 9.61 6.05
N LYS A 10 -5.79 10.31 6.74
CA LYS A 10 -5.96 10.20 8.20
C LYS A 10 -6.60 8.86 8.57
N ASP A 11 -7.62 8.46 7.85
CA ASP A 11 -8.33 7.20 8.07
C ASP A 11 -7.41 6.00 7.82
N PHE A 12 -6.60 6.02 6.76
CA PHE A 12 -5.60 4.99 6.52
C PHE A 12 -4.51 4.88 7.60
N ARG A 13 -4.20 5.97 8.30
CA ARG A 13 -3.27 5.94 9.45
C ARG A 13 -3.93 5.43 10.72
N ALA A 14 -5.18 5.84 10.97
CA ALA A 14 -5.91 5.47 12.18
C ALA A 14 -6.45 4.03 12.10
N ASN A 15 -6.89 3.61 10.92
CA ASN A 15 -7.53 2.34 10.63
C ASN A 15 -6.87 1.72 9.39
N PRO A 16 -5.59 1.31 9.48
CA PRO A 16 -4.91 0.70 8.36
C PRO A 16 -5.59 -0.62 7.95
N PRO A 17 -5.53 -1.00 6.66
CA PRO A 17 -6.02 -2.31 6.24
C PRO A 17 -5.26 -3.43 6.95
N GLU A 18 -5.99 -4.45 7.40
CA GLU A 18 -5.42 -5.65 8.01
C GLU A 18 -4.89 -6.63 6.95
N GLU A 19 -5.47 -6.61 5.76
CA GLU A 19 -5.16 -7.48 4.64
C GLU A 19 -5.32 -6.71 3.32
N LEU A 20 -4.44 -6.97 2.35
CA LEU A 20 -4.57 -6.49 0.99
C LEU A 20 -4.30 -7.63 0.01
N GLY A 21 -5.24 -7.88 -0.90
CA GLY A 21 -5.10 -8.89 -1.94
C GLY A 21 -4.91 -10.31 -1.39
N GLY A 22 -5.61 -10.68 -0.32
CA GLY A 22 -5.47 -12.00 0.29
C GLY A 22 -4.21 -12.17 1.16
N SER A 23 -3.45 -11.10 1.40
CA SER A 23 -2.21 -11.14 2.19
C SER A 23 -2.26 -10.15 3.35
N ALA A 24 -2.03 -10.64 4.57
CA ALA A 24 -2.00 -9.83 5.78
C ALA A 24 -0.98 -8.70 5.66
N VAL A 25 -1.34 -7.50 6.11
CA VAL A 25 -0.42 -6.36 6.25
C VAL A 25 0.46 -6.61 7.47
N VAL A 26 1.77 -6.67 7.25
CA VAL A 26 2.77 -7.00 8.28
C VAL A 26 3.64 -5.81 8.66
N LYS A 27 3.76 -4.81 7.79
CA LYS A 27 4.43 -3.55 8.11
C LYS A 27 3.70 -2.34 7.57
N ILE A 28 3.82 -1.23 8.30
CA ILE A 28 3.30 0.08 7.90
C ILE A 28 4.44 1.09 7.99
N LEU A 29 4.77 1.74 6.87
CA LEU A 29 5.76 2.79 6.82
C LEU A 29 5.05 4.13 6.63
N ASP A 30 5.13 5.00 7.63
CA ASP A 30 4.61 6.36 7.58
C ASP A 30 5.77 7.34 7.49
N TYR A 31 6.03 7.82 6.28
CA TYR A 31 7.13 8.75 6.00
C TYR A 31 6.86 10.16 6.53
N GLN A 32 5.60 10.47 6.87
CA GLN A 32 5.25 11.76 7.45
C GLN A 32 5.59 11.79 8.94
N ASN A 33 5.23 10.72 9.64
CA ASN A 33 5.50 10.55 11.07
C ASN A 33 6.88 9.94 11.36
N GLN A 34 7.63 9.56 10.32
CA GLN A 34 8.93 8.89 10.39
C GLN A 34 8.90 7.60 11.22
N THR A 35 7.87 6.77 11.02
CA THR A 35 7.69 5.51 11.75
C THR A 35 7.56 4.32 10.82
N GLU A 36 8.28 3.24 11.12
CA GLU A 36 7.98 1.90 10.63
C GLU A 36 7.34 1.10 11.77
N TYR A 37 6.13 0.62 11.55
CA TYR A 37 5.44 -0.26 12.49
C TYR A 37 5.48 -1.69 11.96
N ASP A 38 6.18 -2.56 12.69
CA ASP A 38 6.19 -4.01 12.49
C ASP A 38 5.02 -4.61 13.28
N LYS A 39 3.98 -5.05 12.57
CA LYS A 39 2.77 -5.63 13.16
C LYS A 39 3.00 -7.03 13.72
N ILE A 40 4.01 -7.75 13.24
CA ILE A 40 4.30 -9.11 13.70
C ILE A 40 4.94 -9.07 15.09
N ASN A 41 5.91 -8.17 15.26
CA ASN A 41 6.63 -8.03 16.52
C ASN A 41 6.00 -7.01 17.47
N ASN A 42 5.00 -6.25 17.01
CA ASN A 42 4.40 -5.13 17.72
C ASN A 42 5.44 -4.08 18.15
N VAL A 43 6.33 -3.72 17.23
CA VAL A 43 7.43 -2.77 17.45
C VAL A 43 7.34 -1.62 16.47
N THR A 44 7.50 -0.40 16.97
CA THR A 44 7.65 0.80 16.14
C THR A 44 9.09 1.29 16.18
N THR A 45 9.69 1.51 15.01
CA THR A 45 11.04 2.07 14.85
C THR A 45 10.98 3.38 14.08
N LYS A 46 12.06 4.18 14.20
CA LYS A 46 12.20 5.42 13.45
C LYS A 46 12.65 5.14 12.01
N LEU A 47 11.98 5.74 11.04
CA LEU A 47 12.41 5.78 9.65
C LEU A 47 13.45 6.89 9.44
N ASP A 48 14.59 6.53 8.85
CA ASP A 48 15.64 7.48 8.46
C ASP A 48 15.49 7.88 6.98
N PHE A 49 14.38 8.54 6.67
CA PHE A 49 14.05 9.05 5.34
C PHE A 49 13.59 10.51 5.40
N PRO A 50 13.69 11.26 4.30
CA PRO A 50 13.10 12.59 4.20
C PRO A 50 11.60 12.57 4.53
N VAL A 51 11.15 13.53 5.35
CA VAL A 51 9.73 13.67 5.70
C VAL A 51 8.92 13.93 4.43
N SER A 52 7.88 13.11 4.24
CA SER A 52 6.95 13.30 3.13
C SER A 52 5.59 12.68 3.46
N ASN A 53 4.50 13.22 2.91
CA ASN A 53 3.18 12.63 3.09
C ASN A 53 3.03 11.39 2.20
N VAL A 54 3.64 10.29 2.64
CA VAL A 54 3.57 8.97 2.03
C VAL A 54 3.25 7.97 3.13
N LEU A 55 2.28 7.12 2.86
CA LEU A 55 1.96 5.97 3.70
C LEU A 55 2.10 4.71 2.85
N GLN A 56 2.81 3.70 3.34
CA GLN A 56 3.03 2.45 2.63
C GLN A 56 2.66 1.25 3.50
N PHE A 57 1.89 0.34 2.93
CA PHE A 57 1.54 -0.95 3.51
C PHE A 57 2.37 -2.03 2.86
N VAL A 58 2.99 -2.90 3.67
CA VAL A 58 3.73 -4.07 3.21
C VAL A 58 3.04 -5.32 3.72
N THR A 59 2.74 -6.24 2.82
CA THR A 59 2.04 -7.49 3.15
C THR A 59 3.01 -8.66 3.38
N ALA A 60 2.52 -9.75 3.97
CA ALA A 60 3.29 -10.98 4.18
C ALA A 60 3.86 -11.60 2.88
N LYS A 61 3.23 -11.31 1.74
CA LYS A 61 3.72 -11.69 0.40
C LYS A 61 4.66 -10.64 -0.23
N ASP A 62 5.15 -9.68 0.55
CA ASP A 62 5.96 -8.54 0.11
C ASP A 62 5.27 -7.62 -0.93
N TYR A 63 3.94 -7.62 -1.00
CA TYR A 63 3.22 -6.61 -1.79
C TYR A 63 3.35 -5.26 -1.10
N LYS A 64 3.59 -4.21 -1.88
CA LYS A 64 3.76 -2.84 -1.38
C LYS A 64 2.74 -1.93 -2.03
N ILE A 65 1.90 -1.33 -1.19
CA ILE A 65 0.88 -0.38 -1.62
C ILE A 65 1.16 0.96 -0.95
N SER A 66 1.43 1.99 -1.75
CA SER A 66 1.81 3.31 -1.25
C SER A 66 0.81 4.38 -1.69
N ALA A 67 0.34 5.20 -0.75
CA ALA A 67 -0.55 6.33 -0.97
C ALA A 67 0.20 7.65 -0.79
N ARG A 68 0.12 8.55 -1.78
CA ARG A 68 0.81 9.84 -1.77
C ARG A 68 -0.09 10.96 -2.33
N PRO A 69 -0.67 11.82 -1.48
CA PRO A 69 -1.37 13.01 -1.94
C PRO A 69 -0.41 14.02 -2.59
N SER A 70 -0.91 14.75 -3.59
CA SER A 70 -0.26 15.94 -4.11
C SER A 70 -0.41 17.08 -3.10
N GLY A 71 0.67 17.83 -2.86
CA GLY A 71 0.64 18.97 -1.92
C GLY A 71 -0.02 20.21 -2.52
N THR A 72 -0.09 20.31 -3.85
CA THR A 72 -0.53 21.52 -4.57
C THR A 72 -1.81 21.33 -5.36
N GLU A 73 -2.22 20.09 -5.64
CA GLU A 73 -3.41 19.76 -6.41
C GLU A 73 -4.31 18.79 -5.63
N PRO A 74 -5.63 18.82 -5.81
CA PRO A 74 -6.55 17.86 -5.17
C PRO A 74 -6.47 16.48 -5.86
N LYS A 75 -5.30 15.85 -5.85
CA LYS A 75 -5.00 14.56 -6.46
C LYS A 75 -4.20 13.69 -5.51
N ILE A 76 -4.42 12.38 -5.56
CA ILE A 76 -3.64 11.38 -4.82
C ILE A 76 -3.12 10.32 -5.79
N LYS A 77 -1.86 9.91 -5.62
CA LYS A 77 -1.26 8.81 -6.39
C LYS A 77 -1.17 7.57 -5.52
N PHE A 78 -1.59 6.44 -6.08
CA PHE A 78 -1.37 5.12 -5.51
C PHE A 78 -0.36 4.35 -6.34
N TYR A 79 0.57 3.69 -5.65
CA TYR A 79 1.58 2.82 -6.24
C TYR A 79 1.32 1.40 -5.75
N PHE A 80 1.28 0.45 -6.68
CA PHE A 80 1.07 -0.97 -6.39
C PHE A 80 2.28 -1.74 -6.89
N SER A 81 2.99 -2.40 -6.00
CA SER A 81 4.05 -3.36 -6.32
C SER A 81 3.58 -4.72 -5.84
N VAL A 82 3.24 -5.58 -6.80
CA VAL A 82 2.84 -6.98 -6.57
C VAL A 82 3.73 -7.86 -7.44
N SER A 83 4.04 -9.05 -6.94
CA SER A 83 4.91 -9.99 -7.63
C SER A 83 4.55 -11.41 -7.23
N GLU A 84 4.79 -12.35 -8.13
CA GLU A 84 4.64 -13.78 -7.83
C GLU A 84 5.80 -14.54 -8.46
N SER A 85 6.21 -15.64 -7.83
CA SER A 85 7.27 -16.48 -8.39
C SER A 85 6.71 -17.37 -9.49
N VAL A 86 7.44 -17.49 -10.60
CA VAL A 86 7.08 -18.39 -11.70
C VAL A 86 8.16 -19.46 -11.87
N THR A 87 7.76 -20.69 -12.20
CA THR A 87 8.71 -21.81 -12.39
C THR A 87 9.04 -22.10 -13.85
N GLY A 88 8.40 -21.40 -14.79
CA GLY A 88 8.59 -21.58 -16.23
C GLY A 88 7.98 -20.43 -17.02
N GLU A 89 8.50 -20.22 -18.23
CA GLU A 89 8.07 -19.13 -19.12
C GLU A 89 6.58 -19.24 -19.50
N GLU A 90 6.05 -20.47 -19.56
CA GLU A 90 4.65 -20.75 -19.88
C GLU A 90 3.66 -20.20 -18.84
N GLN A 91 4.12 -19.92 -17.62
CA GLN A 91 3.30 -19.39 -16.54
C GLN A 91 3.33 -17.86 -16.47
N VAL A 92 4.24 -17.20 -17.20
CA VAL A 92 4.45 -15.74 -17.09
C VAL A 92 3.18 -14.97 -17.47
N GLU A 93 2.56 -15.32 -18.59
CA GLU A 93 1.38 -14.60 -19.09
C GLU A 93 0.17 -14.77 -18.16
N SER A 94 -0.13 -16.00 -17.74
CA SER A 94 -1.25 -16.27 -16.83
C SER A 94 -1.04 -15.67 -15.43
N THR A 95 0.21 -15.65 -14.95
CA THR A 95 0.58 -15.00 -13.69
C THR A 95 0.43 -13.49 -13.78
N LEU A 96 0.86 -12.88 -14.90
CA LEU A 96 0.70 -11.45 -15.12
C LEU A 96 -0.78 -11.04 -15.13
N GLU A 97 -1.64 -11.80 -15.79
CA GLU A 97 -3.10 -11.55 -15.76
C GLU A 97 -3.67 -11.69 -14.34
N SER A 98 -3.23 -12.70 -13.59
CA SER A 98 -3.62 -12.88 -12.19
C SER A 98 -3.19 -11.71 -11.31
N LEU A 99 -1.99 -11.15 -11.53
CA LEU A 99 -1.49 -9.97 -10.81
C LEU A 99 -2.29 -8.70 -11.18
N LYS A 100 -2.75 -8.54 -12.43
CA LYS A 100 -3.63 -7.42 -12.81
C LYS A 100 -4.99 -7.52 -12.11
N VAL A 101 -5.55 -8.72 -12.03
CA VAL A 101 -6.79 -8.98 -11.27
C VAL A 101 -6.57 -8.67 -9.79
N LEU A 102 -5.45 -9.10 -9.21
CA LEU A 102 -5.08 -8.82 -7.83
C LEU A 102 -5.02 -7.30 -7.55
N VAL A 103 -4.36 -6.52 -8.42
CA VAL A 103 -4.33 -5.04 -8.27
C VAL A 103 -5.74 -4.45 -8.31
N THR A 104 -6.62 -4.99 -9.16
CA THR A 104 -8.02 -4.54 -9.27
C THR A 104 -8.80 -4.85 -7.98
N GLN A 105 -8.60 -6.02 -7.39
CA GLN A 105 -9.17 -6.39 -6.09
C GLN A 105 -8.68 -5.47 -4.97
N ILE A 106 -7.38 -5.19 -4.92
CA ILE A 106 -6.79 -4.29 -3.92
C ILE A 106 -7.38 -2.88 -4.04
N LYS A 107 -7.54 -2.35 -5.27
CA LYS A 107 -8.21 -1.06 -5.50
C LYS A 107 -9.63 -1.05 -4.92
N GLN A 108 -10.41 -2.10 -5.15
CA GLN A 108 -11.77 -2.22 -4.61
C GLN A 108 -11.77 -2.29 -3.07
N GLN A 109 -10.87 -3.06 -2.46
CA GLN A 109 -10.72 -3.15 -1.00
C GLN A 109 -10.42 -1.77 -0.37
N LEU A 110 -9.67 -0.93 -1.08
CA LEU A 110 -9.33 0.43 -0.66
C LEU A 110 -10.37 1.48 -1.07
N ASN A 111 -11.52 1.06 -1.61
CA ASN A 111 -12.58 1.92 -2.14
C ASN A 111 -12.08 2.94 -3.18
N LEU A 112 -11.09 2.55 -3.98
CA LEU A 112 -10.53 3.39 -5.03
C LEU A 112 -11.33 3.23 -6.34
N PRO A 113 -11.43 4.29 -7.16
CA PRO A 113 -12.04 4.16 -8.48
C PRO A 113 -11.27 3.13 -9.34
N ALA A 114 -12.02 2.38 -10.16
CA ALA A 114 -11.52 1.33 -11.03
C ALA A 114 -10.48 1.86 -12.04
#